data_AF-A0A7J7ED96-F1
#
_entry.id   AF-A0A7J7ED96-F1
#
_cell.length_a   1.000
_cell.length_b   1.000
_cell.length_c   1.000
_cell.angle_alpha   90.00
_cell.angle_beta   90.00
_cell.angle_gamma   90.00
#
_symmetry.space_group_name_H-M   'P 1'
#
loop_
_entity.id
_entity.type
_entity.pdbx_description
1 polymer ?
#
loop_
_entity_poly.entity_id
_entity_poly.type
_entity_poly.pdbx_seq_one_letter_code
_entity_poly.pdbx_strand_id
1 'polypeptide(L)'
;MPLGAPLKPLSFFHSERVHISTPNKYEFQYVQQPLRLTCFDVAVRTHNDAHVALSPGPQDTAGMIEIVLGGHQNTRSWISTSKMGEPVASTHTAKILS
;
A
#
# COMPACT_ATOMS: atom_id res chain seq x y z
N MET A 1 -37.53 18.56 -29.03
CA MET A 1 -36.91 18.40 -27.70
C MET A 1 -37.32 17.04 -27.15
N PRO A 2 -36.40 16.06 -26.99
CA PRO A 2 -36.69 14.89 -26.17
C PRO A 2 -36.16 15.06 -24.75
N LEU A 3 -36.98 14.58 -23.82
CA LEU A 3 -36.88 14.63 -22.37
C LEU A 3 -35.71 13.75 -21.88
N GLY A 4 -34.92 14.28 -20.94
CA GLY A 4 -33.70 13.65 -20.43
C GLY A 4 -33.91 12.27 -19.80
N ALA A 5 -33.09 11.31 -20.20
CA ALA A 5 -32.90 10.08 -19.45
C ALA A 5 -32.06 10.40 -18.18
N PRO A 6 -32.39 9.84 -17.01
CA PRO A 6 -31.55 10.03 -15.84
C PRO A 6 -30.20 9.34 -16.07
N LEU A 7 -29.11 10.10 -15.89
CA LEU A 7 -27.77 9.53 -15.79
C LEU A 7 -27.75 8.58 -14.59
N LYS A 8 -27.77 7.26 -14.85
CA LYS A 8 -27.47 6.27 -13.82
C LYS A 8 -26.04 6.56 -13.33
N PRO A 9 -25.82 6.81 -12.03
CA PRO A 9 -24.46 6.89 -11.52
C PRO A 9 -23.85 5.51 -11.68
N LEU A 10 -22.89 5.40 -12.60
CA LEU A 10 -22.08 4.22 -12.83
C LEU A 10 -21.19 4.02 -11.60
N SER A 11 -21.74 3.43 -10.54
CA SER A 11 -21.01 3.05 -9.34
C SER A 11 -20.64 1.57 -9.48
N PHE A 12 -19.70 1.30 -10.37
CA PHE A 12 -18.95 0.04 -10.32
C PHE A 12 -17.80 0.22 -9.34
N PHE A 13 -18.06 -0.02 -8.06
CA PHE A 13 -17.02 -0.54 -7.17
C PHE A 13 -17.32 -2.02 -6.99
N HIS A 14 -17.03 -2.81 -8.02
CA HIS A 14 -16.56 -4.15 -7.71
C HIS A 14 -15.23 -3.93 -7.03
N SER A 15 -15.14 -4.26 -5.75
CA SER A 15 -13.90 -4.32 -4.99
C SER A 15 -13.04 -5.46 -5.56
N GLU A 16 -12.57 -5.28 -6.79
CA GLU A 16 -11.58 -6.15 -7.39
C GLU A 16 -10.30 -5.95 -6.60
N ARG A 17 -9.90 -7.02 -5.91
CA ARG A 17 -8.63 -7.04 -5.20
C ARG A 17 -7.53 -6.93 -6.24
N VAL A 18 -6.81 -5.81 -6.24
CA VAL A 18 -5.66 -5.64 -7.13
C VAL A 18 -4.57 -6.60 -6.67
N HIS A 19 -4.24 -7.60 -7.50
CA HIS A 19 -3.17 -8.54 -7.21
C HIS A 19 -1.86 -8.03 -7.83
N ILE A 20 -0.86 -7.79 -6.97
CA ILE A 20 0.43 -7.23 -7.36
C ILE A 20 1.51 -8.25 -6.99
N SER A 21 2.34 -8.62 -7.96
CA SER A 21 3.54 -9.41 -7.74
C SER A 21 4.76 -8.52 -7.90
N THR A 22 5.55 -8.40 -6.84
CA THR A 22 6.79 -7.60 -6.85
C THR A 22 8.02 -8.52 -6.89
N PRO A 23 9.11 -8.10 -7.57
CA PRO A 23 10.38 -8.79 -7.44
C PRO A 23 10.95 -8.61 -6.03
N ASN A 24 11.93 -9.45 -5.65
CA ASN A 24 12.71 -9.26 -4.42
C ASN A 24 13.74 -8.12 -4.63
N LYS A 25 13.23 -6.90 -4.75
CA LYS A 25 14.00 -5.65 -4.91
C LYS A 25 13.30 -4.55 -4.13
N TYR A 26 14.10 -3.60 -3.64
CA TYR A 26 13.59 -2.47 -2.89
C TYR A 26 13.11 -1.34 -3.81
N GLU A 27 12.06 -1.63 -4.56
CA GLU A 27 11.42 -0.72 -5.51
C GLU A 27 9.90 -0.78 -5.32
N PHE A 28 9.27 0.39 -5.23
CA PHE A 28 7.82 0.47 -5.08
C PHE A 28 7.13 0.37 -6.44
N GLN A 29 6.06 -0.43 -6.50
CA GLN A 29 5.10 -0.38 -7.59
C GLN A 29 3.88 0.43 -7.12
N TYR A 30 3.65 1.58 -7.75
CA TYR A 30 2.58 2.48 -7.37
C TYR A 30 1.29 2.13 -8.12
N VAL A 31 0.17 2.08 -7.38
CA VAL A 31 -1.17 1.90 -7.93
C VAL A 31 -1.99 3.15 -7.64
N GLN A 32 -2.72 3.64 -8.63
CA GLN A 32 -3.59 4.79 -8.44
C GLN A 32 -4.77 4.41 -7.55
N GLN A 33 -4.90 5.08 -6.41
CA GLN A 33 -6.05 4.90 -5.53
C GLN A 33 -7.33 5.45 -6.19
N PRO A 34 -8.48 4.78 -6.01
CA PRO A 34 -9.77 5.34 -6.39
C PRO A 34 -10.08 6.65 -5.64
N LEU A 35 -10.85 7.55 -6.29
CA LEU A 35 -11.26 8.81 -5.66
C LEU A 35 -12.06 8.55 -4.37
N ARG A 36 -11.65 9.19 -3.26
CA ARG A 36 -12.27 9.14 -1.93
C ARG A 36 -12.08 7.84 -1.13
N LEU A 37 -11.05 7.05 -1.45
CA LEU A 37 -10.68 5.92 -0.61
C LEU A 37 -10.14 6.42 0.75
N THR A 38 -10.77 6.02 1.86
CA THR A 38 -10.34 6.38 3.22
C THR A 38 -9.81 5.17 4.00
N CYS A 39 -10.07 3.96 3.52
CA CYS A 39 -9.63 2.71 4.11
C CYS A 39 -9.35 1.71 2.98
N PHE A 40 -8.35 0.87 3.17
CA PHE A 40 -8.04 -0.25 2.30
C PHE A 40 -7.47 -1.39 3.12
N ASP A 41 -7.76 -2.62 2.67
CA ASP A 41 -7.20 -3.83 3.25
C ASP A 41 -6.03 -4.31 2.41
N VAL A 42 -4.95 -4.72 3.08
CA VAL A 42 -3.80 -5.35 2.43
C VAL A 42 -3.65 -6.77 2.94
N ALA A 43 -3.50 -7.72 2.03
CA ALA A 43 -3.06 -9.07 2.33
C ALA A 43 -1.74 -9.32 1.62
N VAL A 44 -0.72 -9.76 2.36
CA VAL A 44 0.61 -10.00 1.82
C VAL A 44 0.99 -11.47 1.95
N ARG A 45 1.66 -12.01 0.93
CA ARG A 45 2.36 -13.29 0.97
C ARG A 45 3.78 -13.07 0.46
N THR A 46 4.76 -13.20 1.34
CA THR A 46 6.18 -12.99 1.05
C THR A 46 7.01 -13.82 2.03
N HIS A 47 8.24 -14.13 1.65
CA HIS A 47 9.19 -14.91 2.45
C HIS A 47 10.15 -14.02 3.25
N ASN A 48 10.34 -12.75 2.87
CA ASN A 48 11.30 -11.84 3.49
C ASN A 48 10.59 -10.77 4.29
N ASP A 49 10.05 -9.78 3.62
CA ASP A 49 9.42 -8.61 4.20
C ASP A 49 8.44 -8.01 3.18
N ALA A 50 7.61 -7.10 3.68
CA ALA A 50 6.67 -6.35 2.87
C ALA A 50 6.81 -4.87 3.17
N HIS A 51 6.89 -4.08 2.11
CA HIS A 51 6.94 -2.63 2.20
C HIS A 51 5.68 -2.05 1.55
N VAL A 52 4.89 -1.33 2.32
CA VAL A 52 3.69 -0.62 1.84
C VAL A 52 3.96 0.87 1.91
N ALA A 53 3.89 1.54 0.76
CA ALA A 53 4.09 2.97 0.63
C ALA A 53 2.77 3.72 0.42
N LEU A 54 2.55 4.76 1.22
CA LEU A 54 1.55 5.79 0.98
C LEU A 54 2.26 7.05 0.52
N SER A 55 2.15 7.39 -0.76
CA SER A 55 2.81 8.55 -1.36
C SER A 55 1.80 9.46 -2.04
N PRO A 56 2.01 10.80 -2.04
CA PRO A 56 1.18 11.74 -2.80
C PRO A 56 1.21 11.52 -4.32
N GLY A 57 2.21 10.81 -4.83
CA GLY A 57 2.37 10.51 -6.26
C GLY A 57 3.20 9.24 -6.50
N PRO A 58 3.35 8.80 -7.78
CA PRO A 58 4.01 7.55 -8.13
C PRO A 58 5.54 7.67 -8.14
N GLN A 59 6.10 8.22 -7.06
CA GLN A 59 7.53 8.47 -6.91
C GLN A 59 7.92 8.45 -5.43
N ASP A 60 9.18 8.14 -5.17
CA ASP A 60 9.75 8.17 -3.83
C ASP A 60 9.88 9.64 -3.38
N THR A 61 9.30 10.00 -2.25
CA THR A 61 9.32 11.38 -1.74
C THR A 61 9.63 11.41 -0.25
N ALA A 62 10.12 12.55 0.24
CA ALA A 62 10.30 12.79 1.67
C ALA A 62 8.97 12.99 2.45
N GLY A 63 7.82 12.96 1.76
CA GLY A 63 6.49 13.10 2.37
C GLY A 63 5.65 11.82 2.27
N MET A 64 6.28 10.68 1.98
CA MET A 64 5.61 9.39 1.96
C MET A 64 5.60 8.76 3.35
N ILE A 65 4.66 7.85 3.59
CA ILE A 65 4.71 6.95 4.74
C ILE A 65 5.09 5.57 4.22
N GLU A 66 6.09 4.97 4.83
CA GLU A 66 6.47 3.59 4.58
C GLU A 66 6.13 2.75 5.80
N ILE A 67 5.44 1.63 5.55
CA ILE A 67 5.10 0.63 6.56
C ILE A 67 5.85 -0.64 6.17
N VAL A 68 6.78 -1.06 7.03
CA VAL A 68 7.54 -2.29 6.84
C VAL A 68 7.00 -3.38 7.75
N LEU A 69 6.60 -4.50 7.15
CA LEU A 69 6.14 -5.69 7.84
C LEU A 69 7.21 -6.77 7.73
N GLY A 70 7.67 -7.30 8.85
CA GLY A 70 8.64 -8.40 8.87
C GLY A 70 10.03 -8.01 8.36
N GLY A 71 10.43 -6.75 8.46
CA GLY A 71 11.82 -6.39 8.22
C GLY A 71 12.78 -7.00 9.25
N HIS A 72 14.08 -6.75 9.07
CA HIS A 72 15.14 -7.39 9.87
C HIS A 72 14.96 -8.92 9.92
N GLN A 73 14.83 -9.56 8.76
CA GLN A 73 14.64 -11.01 8.64
C GLN A 73 13.39 -11.51 9.40
N ASN A 74 12.25 -10.87 9.21
CA ASN A 74 10.97 -11.18 9.85
C ASN A 74 10.88 -10.92 11.36
N THR A 75 11.86 -10.24 11.96
CA THR A 75 11.90 -10.03 13.41
C THR A 75 11.40 -8.68 13.89
N ARG A 76 11.15 -7.73 12.98
CA ARG A 76 10.70 -6.38 13.33
C ARG A 76 9.78 -5.77 12.28
N SER A 77 8.82 -4.98 12.72
CA SER A 77 8.00 -4.12 11.85
C SER A 77 8.11 -2.67 12.31
N TRP A 78 7.97 -1.73 11.38
CA TRP A 78 8.08 -0.30 11.69
C TRP A 78 7.34 0.59 10.68
N ILE A 79 7.23 1.86 11.05
CA ILE A 79 6.70 2.94 10.21
C ILE A 79 7.76 4.04 10.12
N SER A 80 8.00 4.56 8.92
CA SER A 80 8.88 5.71 8.64
C SER A 80 8.16 6.74 7.76
N THR A 81 8.64 7.99 7.77
CA THR A 81 8.09 9.10 6.95
C THR A 81 8.89 9.34 5.67
N SER A 82 9.71 8.39 5.26
CA SER A 82 10.41 8.37 3.99
C SER A 82 10.89 6.95 3.69
N LYS A 83 11.14 6.65 2.42
CA LYS A 83 11.87 5.45 2.03
C LYS A 83 13.22 5.41 2.73
N MET A 84 13.55 4.31 3.39
CA MET A 84 14.82 4.17 4.14
C MET A 84 15.00 5.22 5.25
N GLY A 85 13.91 5.83 5.72
CA GLY A 85 13.95 6.78 6.82
C GLY A 85 14.10 6.10 8.17
N GLU A 86 14.48 6.91 9.17
CA GLU A 86 14.46 6.46 10.56
C GLU A 86 13.03 6.10 11.00
N PRO A 87 12.84 4.97 11.70
CA PRO A 87 11.54 4.59 12.23
C PRO A 87 10.97 5.63 13.20
N VAL A 88 9.75 6.12 12.95
CA VAL A 88 9.00 6.92 13.93
C VAL A 88 8.31 6.03 14.98
N ALA A 89 8.05 4.77 14.62
CA ALA A 89 7.57 3.74 15.52
C ALA A 89 8.08 2.38 15.05
N SER A 90 8.46 1.50 15.97
CA SER A 90 8.87 0.13 15.64
C SER A 90 8.54 -0.85 16.75
N THR A 91 8.33 -2.12 16.40
CA THR A 91 8.11 -3.21 17.35
C THR A 91 8.74 -4.50 16.87
N HIS A 92 9.18 -5.33 17.80
CA HIS A 92 9.56 -6.71 17.49
C HIS A 92 8.32 -7.50 17.07
N THR A 93 8.51 -8.42 16.12
CA THR A 93 7.46 -9.31 15.62
C THR A 93 7.95 -10.75 15.61
N ALA A 94 7.08 -11.68 16.02
CA ALA A 94 7.39 -13.11 16.05
C ALA A 94 7.24 -13.74 14.67
N LYS A 95 8.14 -13.40 13.73
CA LYS A 95 8.17 -13.96 12.36
C LYS A 95 6.79 -13.98 11.68
N ILE A 96 6.17 -12.81 11.58
CA ILE A 96 4.79 -12.67 11.11
C ILE A 96 4.60 -13.03 9.62
N LEU A 97 5.69 -13.08 8.84
CA LEU A 97 5.70 -13.54 7.46
C LEU A 97 6.62 -14.76 7.37
N SER A 98 6.13 -15.82 6.73
CA SER A 98 6.80 -17.12 6.56
C SER A 98 6.22 -17.87 5.37
#